data_AF-A0A969ZZY3-F1
#
_entry.id   AF-A0A969ZZY3-F1
#
_cell.length_a   1.000
_cell.length_b   1.000
_cell.length_c   1.000
_cell.angle_alpha   90.00
_cell.angle_beta   90.00
_cell.angle_gamma   90.00
#
_symmetry.space_group_name_H-M   'P 1'
#
loop_
_entity.id
_entity.type
_entity.pdbx_description
1 polymer ?
#
loop_
_entity_poly.entity_id
_entity_poly.type
_entity_poly.pdbx_seq_one_letter_code
_entity_poly.pdbx_strand_id
1 'polypeptide(L)'
;MDLRTLNIVLVGMVVVYVVLTLLIFCIKIYSAIISKFSNRKNNSDNNGNPGKEVVETTSVNSNSTNHGLSPELIAVITAAIAASMGGSGTGLKVRSIKRIGHTTPIWNVAGRSEYILTRL
;
A
#
# COMPACT_ATOMS: atom_id res chain seq x y z
N MET A 1 17.11 16.99 -48.29
CA MET A 1 16.05 16.26 -47.55
C MET A 1 14.76 16.54 -48.30
N ASP A 2 14.24 15.57 -49.04
CA ASP A 2 13.01 15.80 -49.82
C ASP A 2 11.84 16.10 -48.88
N LEU A 3 10.93 16.99 -49.31
CA LEU A 3 9.73 17.36 -48.54
C LEU A 3 8.92 16.11 -48.14
N ARG A 4 8.98 15.06 -48.95
CA ARG A 4 8.34 13.76 -48.69
C ARG A 4 8.88 13.09 -47.42
N THR A 5 10.20 13.11 -47.23
CA THR A 5 10.86 12.50 -46.07
C THR A 5 10.60 13.31 -44.80
N LEU A 6 10.55 14.64 -44.89
CA LEU A 6 10.21 15.49 -43.76
C LEU A 6 8.78 15.24 -43.25
N ASN A 7 7.82 15.06 -44.16
CA ASN A 7 6.44 14.74 -43.79
C ASN A 7 6.35 13.39 -43.05
N ILE A 8 7.08 12.36 -43.48
CA ILE A 8 7.06 11.04 -42.83
C ILE A 8 7.62 11.12 -41.40
N VAL A 9 8.70 11.87 -41.19
CA VAL A 9 9.32 12.05 -39.87
C VAL A 9 8.41 12.86 -38.95
N LEU A 10 7.77 13.92 -39.47
CA LEU A 10 6.81 14.72 -38.72
C LEU A 10 5.61 13.87 -38.27
N VAL A 11 5.03 13.08 -39.18
CA VAL A 11 3.90 12.18 -38.86
C VAL A 11 4.30 11.12 -37.84
N GLY A 12 5.50 10.53 -37.97
CA GLY A 12 6.03 9.57 -36.99
C GLY A 12 6.21 10.18 -35.59
N MET A 13 6.78 11.38 -35.50
CA MET A 13 6.92 12.07 -34.22
C MET A 13 5.57 12.41 -33.58
N VAL A 14 4.62 12.91 -34.39
CA VAL A 14 3.27 13.24 -33.90
C VAL A 14 2.53 11.99 -33.44
N VAL A 15 2.58 10.89 -34.20
CA VAL A 15 1.83 9.67 -33.83
C VAL A 15 2.35 9.08 -32.53
N VAL A 16 3.67 9.04 -32.34
CA VAL A 16 4.29 8.55 -31.10
C VAL A 16 3.90 9.44 -29.92
N TYR A 17 3.90 10.77 -30.11
CA TYR A 17 3.48 11.72 -29.07
C TYR A 17 2.01 11.55 -28.68
N VAL A 18 1.12 11.35 -29.66
CA VAL A 18 -0.32 11.12 -29.41
C VAL A 18 -0.54 9.82 -28.65
N VAL A 19 0.15 8.72 -29.04
CA VAL A 19 0.04 7.43 -28.37
C VAL A 19 0.52 7.53 -26.91
N LEU A 20 1.67 8.17 -26.66
CA LEU A 20 2.14 8.40 -25.29
C LEU A 20 1.12 9.22 -24.49
N THR A 21 0.66 10.34 -25.04
CA THR A 21 -0.31 11.22 -24.36
C THR A 21 -1.59 10.47 -24.01
N LEU A 22 -2.11 9.63 -24.92
CA LEU A 22 -3.31 8.84 -24.70
C LEU A 22 -3.12 7.81 -23.57
N LEU A 23 -1.97 7.14 -23.51
CA LEU A 23 -1.66 6.21 -22.42
C LEU A 23 -1.60 6.90 -21.05
N ILE A 24 -0.90 8.04 -20.95
CA ILE A 24 -0.86 8.83 -19.71
C ILE A 24 -2.29 9.28 -19.34
N PHE A 25 -3.07 9.74 -20.32
CA PHE A 25 -4.43 10.22 -20.09
C PHE A 25 -5.36 9.13 -19.53
N CYS A 26 -5.32 7.93 -20.12
CA CYS A 26 -6.07 6.77 -19.62
C CYS A 26 -5.73 6.43 -18.17
N ILE A 27 -4.44 6.43 -17.82
CA ILE A 27 -3.98 6.18 -16.44
C ILE A 27 -4.48 7.27 -15.49
N LYS A 28 -4.41 8.55 -15.91
CA LYS A 28 -4.94 9.66 -15.10
C LYS A 28 -6.44 9.57 -14.90
N ILE A 29 -7.22 9.20 -15.92
CA ILE A 29 -8.67 9.03 -15.81
C ILE A 29 -9.00 7.90 -14.84
N TYR A 30 -8.33 6.75 -14.96
CA TYR A 30 -8.56 5.61 -14.07
C TYR A 30 -8.17 5.94 -12.62
N SER A 31 -7.03 6.60 -12.44
CA SER A 31 -6.56 7.12 -11.15
C SER A 31 -7.52 8.17 -10.55
N ALA A 32 -8.08 9.04 -11.38
CA ALA A 32 -9.06 10.04 -10.93
C ALA A 32 -10.40 9.41 -10.57
N ILE A 33 -10.84 8.36 -11.26
CA ILE A 33 -12.08 7.63 -10.96
C ILE A 33 -11.94 6.86 -9.65
N ILE A 34 -10.83 6.14 -9.45
CA ILE A 34 -10.60 5.40 -8.19
C ILE A 34 -10.39 6.35 -7.01
N SER A 35 -9.72 7.49 -7.20
CA SER A 35 -9.56 8.49 -6.13
C SER A 35 -10.88 9.19 -5.79
N LYS A 36 -11.71 9.53 -6.79
CA LYS A 36 -13.06 10.07 -6.53
C LYS A 36 -13.97 9.06 -5.82
N PHE A 37 -13.84 7.78 -6.13
CA PHE A 37 -14.62 6.73 -5.48
C PHE A 37 -14.12 6.44 -4.05
N SER A 38 -12.80 6.46 -3.82
CA SER A 38 -12.21 6.30 -2.49
C SER A 38 -12.48 7.50 -1.57
N ASN A 39 -12.58 8.72 -2.11
CA ASN A 39 -12.81 9.93 -1.31
C ASN A 39 -14.24 10.08 -0.76
N ARG A 40 -15.21 9.25 -1.19
CA ARG A 40 -16.53 9.18 -0.54
C ARG A 40 -16.50 8.49 0.83
N LYS A 41 -15.40 7.81 1.20
CA LYS A 41 -15.29 7.10 2.49
C LYS A 41 -14.57 7.90 3.59
N ASN A 42 -14.00 9.07 3.29
CA ASN A 42 -13.22 9.86 4.25
C ASN A 42 -13.75 11.29 4.46
N ASN A 43 -15.05 11.52 4.29
CA ASN A 43 -15.69 12.77 4.73
C ASN A 43 -16.85 12.47 5.69
N SER A 44 -16.50 11.82 6.79
CA SER A 44 -17.30 11.77 8.00
C SER A 44 -16.36 11.47 9.16
N ASP A 45 -15.60 12.46 9.60
CA ASP A 45 -15.59 12.75 11.04
C ASP A 45 -15.03 14.13 11.37
N ASN A 46 -15.93 14.91 11.97
CA ASN A 46 -15.72 15.86 13.05
C ASN A 46 -15.00 17.20 12.82
N ASN A 47 -15.86 18.21 12.59
CA ASN A 47 -15.69 19.56 13.11
C ASN A 47 -15.93 19.57 14.63
N GLY A 48 -14.95 20.02 15.43
CA GLY A 48 -15.16 20.38 16.84
C GLY A 48 -13.87 20.51 17.67
N ASN A 49 -13.26 21.69 17.65
CA ASN A 49 -12.29 22.17 18.67
C ASN A 49 -13.11 22.86 19.81
N PRO A 50 -12.62 23.20 21.05
CA PRO A 50 -11.31 23.01 21.70
C PRO A 50 -11.32 22.61 23.22
N GLY A 51 -10.16 22.19 23.76
CA GLY A 51 -9.70 22.54 25.13
C GLY A 51 -9.85 21.56 26.31
N LYS A 52 -8.80 21.55 27.17
CA LYS A 52 -8.57 20.89 28.50
C LYS A 52 -8.21 19.40 28.50
N GLU A 53 -6.95 19.02 28.77
CA GLU A 53 -6.15 19.03 30.03
C GLU A 53 -6.26 17.69 30.80
N VAL A 54 -5.13 16.93 30.77
CA VAL A 54 -4.54 16.11 31.86
C VAL A 54 -5.10 14.70 32.18
N VAL A 55 -4.23 13.73 31.86
CA VAL A 55 -3.80 12.54 32.65
C VAL A 55 -4.55 11.20 32.56
N GLU A 56 -3.72 10.19 32.29
CA GLU A 56 -3.78 8.74 32.52
C GLU A 56 -5.14 8.09 32.80
N THR A 57 -5.51 7.12 31.95
CA THR A 57 -5.56 5.70 32.33
C THR A 57 -6.08 4.89 31.14
N THR A 58 -5.32 3.87 30.77
CA THR A 58 -5.75 2.59 30.18
C THR A 58 -7.10 2.60 29.46
N SER A 59 -7.09 2.87 28.16
CA SER A 59 -8.14 2.40 27.26
C SER A 59 -7.51 1.43 26.28
N VAL A 60 -7.53 0.15 26.65
CA VAL A 60 -7.46 -0.96 25.71
C VAL A 60 -8.71 -0.85 24.85
N ASN A 61 -8.61 -0.09 23.76
CA ASN A 61 -9.64 -0.07 22.74
C ASN A 61 -9.55 -1.39 21.97
N SER A 62 -10.18 -2.44 22.53
CA SER A 62 -10.42 -3.73 21.89
C SER A 62 -11.47 -3.64 20.77
N ASN A 63 -11.45 -2.57 19.97
CA ASN A 63 -12.27 -2.44 18.77
C ASN A 63 -11.43 -2.71 17.51
N SER A 64 -10.71 -3.83 17.50
CA SER A 64 -10.32 -4.46 16.25
C SER A 64 -11.10 -5.76 16.14
N THR A 65 -12.27 -5.65 15.51
CA THR A 65 -13.00 -6.77 14.90
C THR A 65 -12.10 -7.41 13.86
N ASN A 66 -11.20 -8.25 14.34
CA ASN A 66 -10.12 -8.79 13.56
C ASN A 66 -10.29 -10.31 13.67
N HIS A 67 -11.20 -10.81 12.82
CA HIS A 67 -11.49 -12.22 12.66
C HIS A 67 -10.16 -12.96 12.40
N GLY A 68 -9.59 -13.58 13.44
CA GLY A 68 -8.56 -14.60 13.29
C GLY A 68 -7.12 -14.26 13.69
N LEU A 69 -6.85 -13.18 14.42
CA LEU A 69 -5.53 -12.98 15.05
C LEU A 69 -5.67 -12.91 16.57
N SER A 70 -4.91 -13.77 17.23
CA SER A 70 -4.94 -13.92 18.67
C SER A 70 -4.09 -12.82 19.33
N PRO A 71 -4.42 -12.41 20.57
CA PRO A 71 -3.66 -11.38 21.28
C PRO A 71 -2.19 -11.77 21.48
N GLU A 72 -1.89 -13.06 21.63
CA GLU A 72 -0.52 -13.59 21.75
C GLU A 72 0.28 -13.32 20.47
N LEU A 73 -0.34 -13.50 19.30
CA LEU A 73 0.32 -13.25 18.02
C LEU A 73 0.65 -11.76 17.85
N ILE A 74 -0.26 -10.88 18.27
CA ILE A 74 -0.06 -9.42 18.22
C ILE A 74 1.09 -9.01 19.16
N ALA A 75 1.16 -9.60 20.35
CA ALA A 75 2.23 -9.36 21.32
C ALA A 75 3.60 -9.83 20.79
N VAL A 76 3.69 -11.05 20.25
CA VAL A 76 4.93 -11.59 19.68
C VAL A 76 5.40 -10.76 18.48
N ILE A 77 4.49 -10.38 17.57
CA ILE A 77 4.82 -9.50 16.44
C ILE A 77 5.33 -8.14 16.94
N THR A 78 4.65 -7.53 17.92
CA THR A 78 5.05 -6.23 18.47
C THR A 78 6.42 -6.32 19.16
N ALA A 79 6.67 -7.39 19.92
CA ALA A 79 7.95 -7.64 20.56
C ALA A 79 9.08 -7.86 19.55
N ALA A 80 8.83 -8.64 18.48
CA ALA A 80 9.81 -8.87 17.42
C ALA A 80 10.16 -7.56 16.68
N ILE A 81 9.17 -6.70 16.41
CA ILE A 81 9.40 -5.38 15.79
C ILE A 81 10.19 -4.49 16.73
N ALA A 82 9.82 -4.42 18.02
CA ALA A 82 10.53 -3.63 19.02
C ALA A 82 11.99 -4.09 19.18
N ALA A 83 12.24 -5.40 19.14
CA ALA A 83 13.59 -5.96 19.14
C ALA A 83 14.36 -5.62 17.86
N SER A 84 13.74 -5.75 16.68
CA SER A 84 14.35 -5.39 15.39
C SER A 84 14.70 -3.90 15.28
N MET A 85 13.98 -3.04 16.00
CA MET A 85 14.21 -1.59 16.01
C MET A 85 15.22 -1.13 17.08
N GLY A 86 15.92 -2.05 17.75
CA GLY A 86 16.99 -1.70 18.68
C GLY A 86 16.52 -1.35 20.11
N GLY A 87 15.37 -1.87 20.54
CA GLY A 87 15.04 -1.99 21.97
C GLY A 87 14.42 -0.76 22.65
N SER A 88 14.27 0.37 21.98
CA SER A 88 13.47 1.48 22.52
C SER A 88 12.01 1.34 22.07
N GLY A 89 11.27 0.45 22.75
CA GLY A 89 9.85 0.18 22.49
C GLY A 89 8.90 1.30 22.93
N THR A 90 9.42 2.44 23.38
CA THR A 90 8.65 3.56 23.93
C THR A 90 8.12 4.43 22.80
N GLY A 91 7.05 3.98 22.14
CA GLY A 91 6.35 4.74 21.10
C GLY A 91 5.76 3.92 19.95
N LEU A 92 6.00 2.59 19.91
CA LEU A 92 5.46 1.74 18.86
C LEU A 92 3.97 1.45 19.09
N LYS A 93 3.09 2.03 18.28
CA LYS A 93 1.65 1.75 18.27
C LYS A 93 1.26 1.03 16.99
N VAL A 94 0.81 -0.22 17.12
CA VAL A 94 0.29 -0.99 15.98
C VAL A 94 -1.15 -0.54 15.66
N ARG A 95 -1.35 0.08 14.49
CA ARG A 95 -2.66 0.65 14.08
C ARG A 95 -3.58 -0.35 13.38
N SER A 96 -3.00 -1.27 12.59
CA SER A 96 -3.77 -2.27 11.85
C SER A 96 -2.89 -3.46 11.49
N ILE A 97 -3.40 -4.66 11.72
CA ILE A 97 -2.83 -5.91 11.25
C ILE A 97 -3.86 -6.53 10.32
N LYS A 98 -3.48 -6.75 9.06
CA LYS A 98 -4.30 -7.44 8.07
C LYS A 98 -3.51 -8.60 7.48
N ARG A 99 -4.04 -9.81 7.64
CA ARG A 99 -3.47 -10.98 6.97
C ARG A 99 -3.78 -10.90 5.48
N ILE A 100 -2.75 -10.83 4.65
CA ILE A 100 -2.91 -11.02 3.21
C ILE A 100 -3.09 -12.51 2.94
N GLY A 101 -3.99 -12.85 2.02
CA GLY A 101 -4.16 -14.23 1.57
C GLY A 101 -2.88 -14.77 0.94
N HIS A 102 -2.76 -16.09 0.83
CA HIS A 102 -1.64 -16.74 0.14
C HIS A 102 -1.76 -16.51 -1.38
N THR A 103 -1.38 -15.31 -1.83
CA THR A 103 -1.28 -14.93 -3.25
C THR A 103 0.18 -15.01 -3.73
N THR A 104 0.88 -16.05 -3.30
CA THR A 104 2.23 -16.31 -3.81
C THR A 104 2.09 -16.97 -5.18
N PRO A 105 2.62 -16.39 -6.26
CA PRO A 105 2.58 -17.00 -7.58
C PRO A 105 3.39 -18.32 -7.57
N ILE A 106 3.04 -19.24 -8.47
CA ILE A 106 3.54 -20.63 -8.45
C ILE A 106 5.08 -20.69 -8.50
N TRP A 107 5.75 -19.78 -9.21
CA TRP A 107 7.23 -19.71 -9.25
C TRP A 107 7.87 -19.38 -7.89
N ASN A 108 7.21 -18.58 -7.05
CA ASN A 108 7.68 -18.25 -5.70
C ASN A 108 7.55 -19.44 -4.74
N VAL A 109 6.63 -20.37 -5.03
CA VAL A 109 6.52 -21.64 -4.31
C VAL A 109 7.57 -22.63 -4.82
N ALA A 110 7.68 -22.77 -6.15
CA ALA A 110 8.65 -23.65 -6.81
C ALA A 110 10.10 -23.31 -6.45
N GLY A 111 10.49 -22.03 -6.46
CA GLY A 111 11.84 -21.61 -6.10
C GLY A 111 12.20 -21.91 -4.64
N ARG A 112 11.23 -21.85 -3.70
CA ARG A 112 11.48 -22.24 -2.30
C ARG A 112 11.70 -23.74 -2.17
N SER A 113 10.89 -24.56 -2.85
CA SER A 113 11.09 -26.01 -2.86
C SER A 113 12.44 -26.37 -3.46
N GLU A 114 12.84 -25.74 -4.57
CA GLU A 114 14.16 -25.96 -5.18
C GLU A 114 15.30 -25.57 -4.23
N TYR A 115 15.19 -24.42 -3.55
CA TYR A 115 16.21 -23.97 -2.60
C TYR A 115 16.34 -24.92 -1.41
N ILE A 116 15.22 -25.43 -0.88
CA ILE A 116 15.23 -26.40 0.22
C ILE A 116 15.83 -27.74 -0.23
N LEU A 117 15.46 -28.22 -1.42
CA LEU A 117 16.00 -29.46 -1.98
C LEU A 117 17.50 -29.36 -2.33
N THR A 118 17.98 -28.17 -2.70
CA THR A 118 19.40 -27.93 -3.02
C THR A 118 20.26 -27.80 -1.76
N ARG A 119 19.65 -27.51 -0.61
CA ARG A 119 20.35 -27.34 0.67
C ARG A 119 20.28 -28.57 1.59
N LEU A 120 19.57 -29.62 1.16
CA LEU A 120 19.62 -30.98 1.75
C LEU A 120 20.65 -31.83 1.00
#